data_AF-A0A177SM78-F1
#
_entry.id   AF-A0A177SM78-F1
#
_cell.length_a   1.000
_cell.length_b   1.000
_cell.length_c   1.000
_cell.angle_alpha   90.00
_cell.angle_beta   90.00
_cell.angle_gamma   90.00
#
_symmetry.space_group_name_H-M   'P 1'
#
loop_
_entity.id
_entity.type
_entity.pdbx_description
1 polymer ?
#
loop_
_entity_poly.entity_id
_entity_poly.type
_entity_poly.pdbx_seq_one_letter_code
_entity_poly.pdbx_strand_id
1 'polypeptide(L)'
;MSSHFRLYSLDVGQGMSTLFVVYDADGGVTALALFDLGSLGKRDVAGPSTLEFLKKMALLRESPNGRIDAVFISHKDGDHINMFFGSESGKDPLQGLLRLLPDMTIGLCRYGGRYSWYADTATVSKKSENLLTLIKARTANPDEDVKGFPVGASSVLTTGGVGKLWGGDDYLVFLVAANAPFNGEAVGTSEDKISDKPNGDQANSKSLVLVVGVEAGGQMTTAIIGGDATFPTFQYINCLVTGTGQNVYMTLLPHHGSRKTTFGLPSKTKPISEEARSVVATYAQLMSGKTVVASADTGSNYGHPSLETSQLFLRYADTSKTWWSDPLVGNDRHFTTAYIDYALDATNYNQIGMRTFLTTQNLYSTRYYDSSVVSSPMVAYAPFTAFGTPPYSDKFAFAPGMNWIYTLLPQSIGFLIDFRGVSSNRLPKDKSLEKLTPAQLLESFSFVHREGLPEAASPAQTVAPQPTARVQAQPAAPGKARAPAHAQRLAPRLGTPGSRSGGRR
;
A
#
# COMPACT_ATOMS: atom_id res chain seq x y z
N MET A 1 7.99 27.64 -2.04
CA MET A 1 7.86 26.64 -0.98
C MET A 1 6.38 26.40 -0.75
N SER A 2 5.99 25.14 -0.81
CA SER A 2 4.62 24.64 -0.66
C SER A 2 4.13 24.87 0.77
N SER A 3 2.84 25.12 0.94
CA SER A 3 2.27 25.39 2.27
C SER A 3 1.97 24.11 3.04
N HIS A 4 1.57 23.06 2.33
CA HIS A 4 1.34 21.73 2.87
C HIS A 4 1.23 20.70 1.75
N PHE A 5 1.31 19.44 2.16
CA PHE A 5 1.20 18.29 1.28
C PHE A 5 0.13 17.35 1.79
N ARG A 6 -0.49 16.60 0.88
CA ARG A 6 -1.38 15.50 1.26
C ARG A 6 -1.13 14.24 0.48
N LEU A 7 -1.22 13.12 1.18
CA LEU A 7 -1.25 11.79 0.61
C LEU A 7 -2.55 11.10 1.00
N TYR A 8 -3.28 10.62 0.01
CA TYR A 8 -4.56 9.94 0.18
C TYR A 8 -4.38 8.48 -0.25
N SER A 9 -4.66 7.53 0.63
CA SER A 9 -4.94 6.15 0.24
C SER A 9 -6.45 5.99 0.11
N LEU A 10 -6.90 5.85 -1.13
CA LEU A 10 -8.31 5.94 -1.49
C LEU A 10 -8.98 4.57 -1.45
N ASP A 11 -10.19 4.51 -0.88
CA ASP A 11 -11.03 3.34 -0.98
C ASP A 11 -11.58 3.22 -2.40
N VAL A 12 -11.13 2.19 -3.08
CA VAL A 12 -11.62 1.78 -4.39
C VAL A 12 -12.25 0.39 -4.32
N GLY A 13 -12.34 -0.24 -3.15
CA GLY A 13 -12.64 -1.67 -3.01
C GLY A 13 -11.36 -2.51 -3.02
N GLN A 14 -11.38 -3.71 -3.63
CA GLN A 14 -10.18 -4.56 -3.75
C GLN A 14 -9.25 -4.02 -4.85
N GLY A 15 -8.52 -2.97 -4.58
CA GLY A 15 -7.55 -2.41 -5.53
C GLY A 15 -6.65 -1.33 -4.94
N MET A 16 -5.88 -0.67 -5.81
CA MET A 16 -4.95 0.39 -5.42
C MET A 16 -5.31 1.71 -6.05
N SER A 17 -5.32 2.76 -5.22
CA SER A 17 -5.42 4.14 -5.66
C SER A 17 -4.83 5.03 -4.57
N THR A 18 -3.69 5.66 -4.87
CA THR A 18 -3.09 6.66 -3.98
C THR A 18 -2.94 7.98 -4.73
N LEU A 19 -3.35 9.08 -4.10
CA LEU A 19 -3.19 10.43 -4.65
C LEU A 19 -2.23 11.23 -3.77
N PHE A 20 -1.26 11.88 -4.39
CA PHE A 20 -0.41 12.88 -3.75
C PHE A 20 -0.73 14.27 -4.29
N VAL A 21 -0.83 15.26 -3.40
CA VAL A 21 -1.27 16.62 -3.70
C VAL A 21 -0.36 17.62 -3.01
N VAL A 22 0.05 18.64 -3.76
CA VAL A 22 0.84 19.77 -3.27
C VAL A 22 -0.02 21.03 -3.30
N TYR A 23 0.05 21.82 -2.23
CA TYR A 23 -0.73 23.03 -2.08
C TYR A 23 0.14 24.28 -1.90
N ASP A 24 -0.28 25.40 -2.49
CA ASP A 24 0.29 26.73 -2.22
C ASP A 24 -0.26 27.35 -0.93
N ALA A 25 0.21 28.55 -0.56
CA ALA A 25 -0.18 29.27 0.64
C ALA A 25 -1.69 29.60 0.71
N ASP A 26 -2.35 29.74 -0.44
CA ASP A 26 -3.76 30.06 -0.57
C ASP A 26 -4.65 28.80 -0.66
N GLY A 27 -4.05 27.61 -0.52
CA GLY A 27 -4.73 26.32 -0.65
C GLY A 27 -5.04 25.92 -2.09
N GLY A 28 -4.43 26.58 -3.08
CA GLY A 28 -4.45 26.19 -4.47
C GLY A 28 -3.65 24.91 -4.71
N VAL A 29 -4.14 24.03 -5.59
CA VAL A 29 -3.46 22.78 -5.95
C VAL A 29 -2.40 23.09 -7.01
N THR A 30 -1.13 22.90 -6.67
CA THR A 30 0.01 23.21 -7.56
C THR A 30 0.59 21.97 -8.24
N ALA A 31 0.40 20.79 -7.64
CA ALA A 31 0.85 19.54 -8.23
C ALA A 31 -0.02 18.34 -7.81
N LEU A 32 -0.21 17.39 -8.74
CA LEU A 32 -0.95 16.14 -8.53
C LEU A 32 -0.20 14.93 -9.09
N ALA A 33 0.04 13.92 -8.26
CA ALA A 33 0.52 12.61 -8.70
C ALA A 33 -0.44 11.50 -8.28
N LEU A 34 -0.79 10.64 -9.24
CA LEU A 34 -1.68 9.49 -9.03
C LEU A 34 -0.89 8.19 -9.16
N PHE A 35 -1.02 7.31 -8.17
CA PHE A 35 -0.35 6.01 -8.11
C PHE A 35 -1.42 4.93 -8.13
N ASP A 36 -1.50 4.22 -9.26
CA ASP A 36 -2.57 3.28 -9.59
C ASP A 36 -3.98 3.89 -9.52
N LEU A 37 -4.90 3.30 -10.27
CA LEU A 37 -6.32 3.60 -10.24
C LEU A 37 -7.10 2.38 -10.76
N GLY A 38 -7.31 1.42 -9.87
CA GLY A 38 -8.09 0.22 -10.21
C GLY A 38 -8.77 -0.42 -9.02
N SER A 39 -9.69 -1.35 -9.32
CA SER A 39 -10.46 -2.09 -8.33
C SER A 39 -11.06 -3.37 -8.88
N LEU A 40 -10.98 -4.45 -8.12
CA LEU A 40 -11.72 -5.69 -8.34
C LEU A 40 -12.90 -5.79 -7.35
N GLY A 41 -14.00 -6.39 -7.80
CA GLY A 41 -15.16 -6.70 -6.95
C GLY A 41 -16.02 -5.49 -6.59
N LYS A 42 -15.61 -4.70 -5.59
CA LYS A 42 -16.44 -3.64 -4.96
C LYS A 42 -16.38 -2.27 -5.63
N ARG A 43 -15.82 -2.19 -6.85
CA ARG A 43 -15.71 -0.95 -7.62
C ARG A 43 -17.03 -0.18 -7.75
N ASP A 44 -18.17 -0.86 -7.87
CA ASP A 44 -19.46 -0.20 -8.08
C ASP A 44 -19.92 0.62 -6.85
N VAL A 45 -19.35 0.33 -5.68
CA VAL A 45 -19.68 1.00 -4.41
C VAL A 45 -18.67 2.11 -4.11
N ALA A 46 -17.38 1.77 -4.10
CA ALA A 46 -16.32 2.70 -3.73
C ALA A 46 -15.85 3.57 -4.90
N GLY A 47 -15.83 3.01 -6.11
CA GLY A 47 -15.29 3.61 -7.31
C GLY A 47 -15.93 4.95 -7.71
N PRO A 48 -17.27 5.10 -7.77
CA PRO A 48 -17.90 6.37 -8.15
C PRO A 48 -17.46 7.55 -7.28
N SER A 49 -17.41 7.36 -5.96
CA SER A 49 -17.05 8.44 -5.02
C SER A 49 -15.59 8.86 -5.21
N THR A 50 -14.71 7.88 -5.41
CA THR A 50 -13.29 8.11 -5.68
C THR A 50 -13.06 8.78 -7.04
N LEU A 51 -13.77 8.36 -8.09
CA LEU A 51 -13.67 8.98 -9.41
C LEU A 51 -14.17 10.44 -9.44
N GLU A 52 -15.30 10.73 -8.78
CA GLU A 52 -15.77 12.10 -8.64
C GLU A 52 -14.81 12.97 -7.81
N PHE A 53 -14.19 12.39 -6.79
CA PHE A 53 -13.14 13.07 -6.03
C PHE A 53 -11.92 13.39 -6.91
N LEU A 54 -11.38 12.41 -7.64
CA LEU A 54 -10.24 12.59 -8.53
C LEU A 54 -10.53 13.59 -9.64
N LYS A 55 -11.74 13.56 -10.22
CA LYS A 55 -12.22 14.54 -11.19
C LYS A 55 -12.15 15.95 -10.62
N LYS A 56 -12.68 16.17 -9.41
CA LYS A 56 -12.63 17.48 -8.75
C LYS A 56 -11.19 17.94 -8.50
N MET A 57 -10.32 17.04 -8.04
CA MET A 57 -8.91 17.36 -7.82
C MET A 57 -8.22 17.78 -9.11
N ALA A 58 -8.42 17.06 -10.20
CA ALA A 58 -7.87 17.41 -11.51
C ALA A 58 -8.35 18.79 -11.98
N LEU A 59 -9.64 19.10 -11.80
CA LEU A 59 -10.22 20.41 -12.15
C LEU A 59 -9.72 21.55 -11.25
N LEU A 60 -9.43 21.27 -9.98
CA LEU A 60 -8.80 22.23 -9.07
C LEU A 60 -7.34 22.54 -9.46
N ARG A 61 -6.63 21.55 -10.03
CA ARG A 61 -5.26 21.70 -10.52
C ARG A 61 -5.20 22.52 -11.80
N GLU A 62 -6.10 22.30 -12.74
CA GLU A 62 -6.18 23.06 -13.99
C GLU A 62 -7.61 23.04 -14.56
N SER A 63 -8.25 24.20 -14.67
CA SER A 63 -9.61 24.35 -15.20
C SER A 63 -9.57 24.87 -16.64
N PRO A 64 -10.53 24.51 -17.52
CA PRO A 64 -11.73 23.70 -17.27
C PRO A 64 -11.57 22.20 -17.53
N ASN A 65 -10.44 21.77 -18.10
CA ASN A 65 -10.30 20.42 -18.65
C ASN A 65 -9.75 19.40 -17.63
N GLY A 66 -9.14 19.88 -16.54
CA GLY A 66 -8.48 19.05 -15.55
C GLY A 66 -7.03 18.73 -15.93
N ARG A 67 -6.20 18.47 -14.92
CA ARG A 67 -4.82 18.01 -15.10
C ARG A 67 -4.38 17.04 -14.00
N ILE A 68 -3.60 16.03 -14.40
CA ILE A 68 -2.76 15.23 -13.49
C ILE A 68 -1.31 15.39 -13.95
N ASP A 69 -0.42 15.82 -13.05
CA ASP A 69 0.97 16.10 -13.43
C ASP A 69 1.80 14.82 -13.61
N ALA A 70 1.53 13.78 -12.81
CA ALA A 70 2.21 12.50 -12.93
C ALA A 70 1.27 11.32 -12.65
N VAL A 71 1.40 10.27 -13.44
CA VAL A 71 0.74 8.98 -13.24
C VAL A 71 1.81 7.91 -13.09
N PHE A 72 1.66 7.07 -12.07
CA PHE A 72 2.51 5.90 -11.85
C PHE A 72 1.63 4.67 -11.84
N ILE A 73 1.89 3.73 -12.75
CA ILE A 73 1.14 2.49 -12.86
C ILE A 73 2.05 1.33 -12.48
N SER A 74 1.77 0.68 -11.37
CA SER A 74 2.54 -0.44 -10.86
C SER A 74 2.67 -1.53 -11.93
N HIS A 75 1.55 -2.01 -12.45
CA HIS A 75 1.50 -2.94 -13.58
C HIS A 75 0.08 -2.96 -14.18
N LYS A 76 -0.14 -3.85 -15.15
CA LYS A 76 -1.33 -3.87 -16.02
C LYS A 76 -2.60 -4.49 -15.43
N ASP A 77 -2.57 -5.03 -14.21
CA ASP A 77 -3.72 -5.78 -13.69
C ASP A 77 -4.90 -4.85 -13.33
N GLY A 78 -6.11 -5.39 -13.41
CA GLY A 78 -7.34 -4.60 -13.36
C GLY A 78 -7.54 -3.84 -12.05
N ASP A 79 -7.05 -4.37 -10.93
CA ASP A 79 -7.00 -3.72 -9.62
C ASP A 79 -6.03 -2.53 -9.54
N HIS A 80 -5.25 -2.27 -10.60
CA HIS A 80 -4.38 -1.10 -10.73
C HIS A 80 -4.83 -0.12 -11.80
N ILE A 81 -5.64 -0.54 -12.78
CA ILE A 81 -5.86 0.33 -13.95
C ILE A 81 -7.31 0.47 -14.42
N ASN A 82 -8.23 -0.39 -14.01
CA ASN A 82 -9.53 -0.46 -14.66
C ASN A 82 -10.40 0.79 -14.45
N MET A 83 -10.09 1.61 -13.45
CA MET A 83 -10.82 2.85 -13.16
C MET A 83 -10.25 4.06 -13.93
N PHE A 84 -9.11 3.95 -14.62
CA PHE A 84 -8.67 5.02 -15.54
C PHE A 84 -9.67 5.23 -16.66
N PHE A 85 -10.18 4.16 -17.28
CA PHE A 85 -11.11 4.26 -18.40
C PHE A 85 -12.49 3.66 -18.14
N GLY A 86 -12.61 2.69 -17.22
CA GLY A 86 -13.84 1.94 -17.00
C GLY A 86 -14.13 0.97 -18.15
N SER A 87 -15.36 0.43 -18.21
CA SER A 87 -15.82 -0.45 -19.29
C SER A 87 -17.16 0.02 -19.88
N GLU A 88 -17.40 -0.24 -21.16
CA GLU A 88 -18.72 -0.09 -21.82
C GLU A 88 -19.51 -1.39 -21.87
N SER A 89 -18.88 -2.51 -21.52
CA SER A 89 -19.60 -3.77 -21.44
C SER A 89 -20.63 -3.62 -20.32
N GLY A 90 -21.91 -3.91 -20.58
CA GLY A 90 -22.99 -3.80 -19.59
C GLY A 90 -22.82 -4.63 -18.31
N LYS A 91 -21.66 -5.29 -18.12
CA LYS A 91 -21.20 -5.92 -16.89
C LYS A 91 -20.48 -4.94 -15.94
N ASP A 92 -20.15 -3.74 -16.41
CA ASP A 92 -19.42 -2.71 -15.66
C ASP A 92 -19.85 -1.31 -16.13
N PRO A 93 -20.78 -0.64 -15.45
CA PRO A 93 -21.32 0.64 -15.90
C PRO A 93 -20.45 1.86 -15.52
N LEU A 94 -19.30 1.66 -14.85
CA LEU A 94 -18.49 2.79 -14.38
C LEU A 94 -17.79 3.52 -15.52
N GLN A 95 -17.99 4.84 -15.60
CA GLN A 95 -17.20 5.73 -16.44
C GLN A 95 -15.87 6.00 -15.74
N GLY A 96 -14.74 5.54 -16.29
CA GLY A 96 -13.43 5.83 -15.71
C GLY A 96 -13.03 7.30 -15.83
N LEU A 97 -11.97 7.69 -15.12
CA LEU A 97 -11.53 9.07 -14.99
C LEU A 97 -11.30 9.78 -16.35
N LEU A 98 -10.66 9.11 -17.31
CA LEU A 98 -10.38 9.67 -18.64
C LEU A 98 -11.63 9.86 -19.51
N ARG A 99 -12.75 9.21 -19.16
CA ARG A 99 -14.06 9.46 -19.78
C ARG A 99 -14.79 10.63 -19.12
N LEU A 100 -14.66 10.72 -17.79
CA LEU A 100 -15.24 11.81 -17.02
C LEU A 100 -14.58 13.17 -17.33
N LEU A 101 -13.31 13.14 -17.76
CA LEU A 101 -12.54 14.29 -18.22
C LEU A 101 -11.88 13.97 -19.57
N PRO A 102 -12.62 14.07 -20.69
CA PRO A 102 -12.12 13.66 -22.01
C PRO A 102 -10.88 14.46 -22.44
N ASP A 103 -10.84 15.76 -22.11
CA ASP A 103 -9.81 16.72 -22.51
C ASP A 103 -8.73 16.95 -21.44
N MET A 104 -8.72 16.16 -20.35
CA MET A 104 -7.72 16.27 -19.29
C MET A 104 -6.31 16.04 -19.84
N THR A 105 -5.36 16.83 -19.37
CA THR A 105 -3.94 16.65 -19.66
C THR A 105 -3.25 15.77 -18.62
N ILE A 106 -2.29 14.98 -19.08
CA ILE A 106 -1.40 14.18 -18.23
C ILE A 106 0.03 14.65 -18.50
N GLY A 107 0.74 15.06 -17.44
CA GLY A 107 2.11 15.55 -17.57
C GLY A 107 3.08 14.43 -17.93
N LEU A 108 3.16 13.40 -17.10
CA LEU A 108 3.93 12.19 -17.40
C LEU A 108 3.26 10.92 -16.88
N CYS A 109 3.66 9.79 -17.45
CA CYS A 109 3.31 8.46 -17.00
C CYS A 109 4.55 7.56 -16.92
N ARG A 110 4.72 6.88 -15.79
CA ARG A 110 5.69 5.79 -15.62
C ARG A 110 4.97 4.50 -15.29
N TYR A 111 5.35 3.40 -15.92
CA TYR A 111 4.66 2.13 -15.75
C TYR A 111 5.61 0.94 -15.57
N GLY A 112 5.16 -0.08 -14.84
CA GLY A 112 5.80 -1.39 -14.80
C GLY A 112 5.32 -2.31 -15.92
N GLY A 113 6.13 -3.31 -16.24
CA GLY A 113 5.87 -4.27 -17.31
C GLY A 113 6.16 -3.73 -18.70
N ARG A 114 5.61 -4.41 -19.71
CA ARG A 114 5.77 -4.05 -21.13
C ARG A 114 4.55 -3.27 -21.63
N TYR A 115 4.77 -2.29 -22.51
CA TYR A 115 3.71 -1.50 -23.16
C TYR A 115 2.55 -2.35 -23.72
N SER A 116 2.87 -3.45 -24.43
CA SER A 116 1.87 -4.30 -25.07
C SER A 116 0.95 -5.04 -24.10
N TRP A 117 1.32 -5.15 -22.82
CA TRP A 117 0.45 -5.75 -21.81
C TRP A 117 -0.77 -4.88 -21.49
N TYR A 118 -0.69 -3.59 -21.75
CA TYR A 118 -1.79 -2.64 -21.56
C TYR A 118 -2.74 -2.62 -22.75
N ALA A 119 -2.55 -3.50 -23.74
CA ALA A 119 -3.54 -3.71 -24.79
C ALA A 119 -4.80 -4.34 -24.19
N ASP A 120 -5.95 -4.00 -24.77
CA ASP A 120 -7.26 -4.53 -24.38
C ASP A 120 -7.69 -4.25 -22.92
N THR A 121 -7.05 -3.29 -22.27
CA THR A 121 -7.40 -2.90 -20.89
C THR A 121 -8.42 -1.77 -20.83
N ALA A 122 -8.72 -1.14 -21.96
CA ALA A 122 -9.76 -0.13 -22.10
C ALA A 122 -10.70 -0.49 -23.25
N THR A 123 -11.97 -0.12 -23.14
CA THR A 123 -12.93 -0.22 -24.25
C THR A 123 -13.38 1.19 -24.62
N VAL A 124 -13.24 1.63 -25.87
CA VAL A 124 -13.71 2.90 -26.41
C VAL A 124 -14.66 2.62 -27.57
N SER A 125 -15.92 3.07 -27.50
CA SER A 125 -16.88 2.86 -28.59
C SER A 125 -16.98 1.38 -29.03
N LYS A 126 -17.05 0.47 -28.05
CA LYS A 126 -17.03 -1.00 -28.20
C LYS A 126 -15.77 -1.59 -28.86
N LYS A 127 -14.70 -0.81 -29.01
CA LYS A 127 -13.39 -1.27 -29.48
C LYS A 127 -12.42 -1.35 -28.32
N SER A 128 -11.61 -2.39 -28.34
CA SER A 128 -10.56 -2.63 -27.37
C SER A 128 -9.36 -1.74 -27.67
N GLU A 129 -8.86 -1.02 -26.67
CA GLU A 129 -7.81 -0.02 -26.81
C GLU A 129 -6.72 -0.21 -25.75
N ASN A 130 -5.51 0.23 -26.08
CA ASN A 130 -4.40 0.21 -25.13
C ASN A 130 -4.47 1.43 -24.20
N LEU A 131 -4.48 1.20 -22.87
CA LEU A 131 -4.57 2.31 -21.90
C LEU A 131 -3.41 3.32 -22.04
N LEU A 132 -2.19 2.85 -22.27
CA LEU A 132 -1.05 3.74 -22.44
C LEU A 132 -1.16 4.56 -23.73
N THR A 133 -1.79 4.04 -24.79
CA THR A 133 -2.13 4.85 -25.98
C THR A 133 -3.09 5.99 -25.61
N LEU A 134 -4.08 5.73 -24.76
CA LEU A 134 -5.03 6.75 -24.29
C LEU A 134 -4.36 7.81 -23.40
N ILE A 135 -3.36 7.42 -22.62
CA ILE A 135 -2.54 8.34 -21.82
C ILE A 135 -1.61 9.17 -22.73
N LYS A 136 -0.94 8.53 -23.69
CA LYS A 136 -0.11 9.22 -24.70
C LYS A 136 -0.88 10.31 -25.43
N ALA A 137 -2.14 10.05 -25.81
CA ALA A 137 -3.00 11.03 -26.47
C ALA A 137 -3.30 12.28 -25.61
N ARG A 138 -3.04 12.24 -24.30
CA ARG A 138 -3.25 13.33 -23.33
C ARG A 138 -1.95 13.95 -22.82
N THR A 139 -0.82 13.52 -23.38
CA THR A 139 0.52 13.90 -22.93
C THR A 139 1.20 14.72 -24.02
N ALA A 140 1.83 15.85 -23.66
CA ALA A 140 2.42 16.77 -24.64
C ALA A 140 3.59 16.14 -25.41
N ASN A 141 4.50 15.45 -24.71
CA ASN A 141 5.64 14.75 -25.32
C ASN A 141 5.54 13.24 -25.03
N PRO A 142 4.60 12.52 -25.67
CA PRO A 142 4.22 11.16 -25.26
C PRO A 142 5.37 10.15 -25.31
N ASP A 143 6.34 10.33 -26.20
CA ASP A 143 7.49 9.42 -26.31
C ASP A 143 8.57 9.68 -25.29
N GLU A 144 8.58 10.84 -24.64
CA GLU A 144 9.48 11.17 -23.53
C GLU A 144 8.81 10.92 -22.18
N ASP A 145 7.54 11.27 -22.10
CA ASP A 145 6.78 11.36 -20.86
C ASP A 145 5.94 10.12 -20.57
N VAL A 146 5.70 9.22 -21.51
CA VAL A 146 5.05 7.91 -21.26
C VAL A 146 6.03 6.78 -21.51
N LYS A 147 6.71 6.34 -20.46
CA LYS A 147 7.80 5.34 -20.53
C LYS A 147 7.71 4.33 -19.41
N GLY A 148 8.06 3.08 -19.71
CA GLY A 148 8.32 2.08 -18.69
C GLY A 148 9.76 2.17 -18.18
N PHE A 149 10.21 1.08 -17.58
CA PHE A 149 11.57 0.93 -17.08
C PHE A 149 12.25 -0.33 -17.61
N PRO A 150 13.58 -0.32 -17.82
CA PRO A 150 14.30 -1.57 -18.00
C PRO A 150 14.18 -2.48 -16.77
N VAL A 151 14.45 -3.77 -16.96
CA VAL A 151 14.49 -4.77 -15.88
C VAL A 151 15.47 -4.34 -14.80
N GLY A 152 15.02 -4.29 -13.54
CA GLY A 152 15.83 -3.89 -12.39
C GLY A 152 16.19 -2.40 -12.37
N ALA A 153 15.35 -1.52 -12.93
CA ALA A 153 15.59 -0.09 -12.77
C ALA A 153 15.39 0.33 -11.31
N SER A 154 16.22 1.26 -10.85
CA SER A 154 16.16 1.84 -9.50
C SER A 154 16.82 3.22 -9.50
N SER A 155 16.30 4.13 -8.67
CA SER A 155 16.94 5.43 -8.39
C SER A 155 18.07 5.29 -7.36
N VAL A 156 18.15 4.17 -6.64
CA VAL A 156 19.12 3.94 -5.56
C VAL A 156 20.49 3.49 -6.10
N LEU A 157 20.54 2.99 -7.33
CA LEU A 157 21.78 2.56 -7.97
C LEU A 157 22.69 3.76 -8.28
N THR A 158 23.94 3.70 -7.82
CA THR A 158 24.94 4.75 -8.02
C THR A 158 25.41 4.86 -9.48
N THR A 159 25.31 3.78 -10.25
CA THR A 159 25.67 3.74 -11.68
C THR A 159 24.45 3.34 -12.50
N GLY A 160 24.02 4.20 -13.43
CA GLY A 160 22.84 3.94 -14.28
C GLY A 160 21.49 4.07 -13.55
N GLY A 161 21.47 4.66 -12.35
CA GLY A 161 20.22 4.94 -11.64
C GLY A 161 19.35 5.94 -12.39
N VAL A 162 18.03 5.79 -12.26
CA VAL A 162 17.05 6.62 -13.02
C VAL A 162 16.84 8.02 -12.44
N GLY A 163 17.44 8.33 -11.29
CA GLY A 163 17.31 9.62 -10.61
C GLY A 163 15.90 9.89 -10.08
N LYS A 164 15.58 11.18 -9.85
CA LYS A 164 14.23 11.63 -9.46
C LYS A 164 13.27 11.40 -10.63
N LEU A 165 12.15 10.70 -10.40
CA LEU A 165 11.16 10.45 -11.45
C LEU A 165 10.26 11.67 -11.71
N TRP A 166 9.88 12.35 -10.64
CA TRP A 166 9.03 13.53 -10.64
C TRP A 166 9.24 14.30 -9.34
N GLY A 167 9.01 15.62 -9.33
CA GLY A 167 9.12 16.41 -8.12
C GLY A 167 9.30 17.90 -8.37
N GLY A 168 9.13 18.70 -7.33
CA GLY A 168 9.43 20.13 -7.29
C GLY A 168 10.66 20.42 -6.45
N ASP A 169 10.67 21.59 -5.81
CA ASP A 169 11.74 22.05 -4.93
C ASP A 169 11.71 21.35 -3.56
N ASP A 170 10.52 21.02 -3.05
CA ASP A 170 10.29 20.51 -1.70
C ASP A 170 9.51 19.18 -1.67
N TYR A 171 9.33 18.54 -2.82
CA TYR A 171 8.76 17.21 -2.94
C TYR A 171 9.34 16.45 -4.11
N LEU A 172 9.29 15.12 -4.03
CA LEU A 172 9.85 14.23 -5.04
C LEU A 172 9.25 12.82 -5.01
N VAL A 173 9.46 12.10 -6.10
CA VAL A 173 9.16 10.68 -6.24
C VAL A 173 10.42 9.98 -6.73
N PHE A 174 10.86 8.95 -6.00
CA PHE A 174 11.98 8.08 -6.36
C PHE A 174 11.49 6.66 -6.62
N LEU A 175 12.24 5.95 -7.47
CA LEU A 175 12.06 4.53 -7.72
C LEU A 175 12.96 3.71 -6.80
N VAL A 176 12.37 2.88 -5.93
CA VAL A 176 13.15 1.86 -5.20
C VAL A 176 13.48 0.71 -6.14
N ALA A 177 12.48 0.19 -6.84
CA ALA A 177 12.65 -0.82 -7.88
C ALA A 177 11.49 -0.79 -8.87
N ALA A 178 11.78 -1.09 -10.14
CA ALA A 178 10.81 -1.47 -11.16
C ALA A 178 11.26 -2.75 -11.86
N ASN A 179 10.30 -3.50 -12.41
CA ASN A 179 10.60 -4.63 -13.30
C ASN A 179 11.62 -5.59 -12.71
N ALA A 180 11.39 -6.05 -11.47
CA ALA A 180 12.34 -6.91 -10.76
C ALA A 180 12.72 -8.12 -11.62
N PRO A 181 14.02 -8.47 -11.69
CA PRO A 181 14.48 -9.60 -12.50
C PRO A 181 13.75 -10.89 -12.15
N PHE A 182 13.19 -11.56 -13.16
CA PHE A 182 12.45 -12.81 -12.99
C PHE A 182 12.97 -13.88 -13.95
N ASN A 183 13.13 -15.12 -13.47
CA ASN A 183 13.51 -16.29 -14.30
C ASN A 183 14.69 -16.07 -15.28
N GLY A 184 15.79 -15.49 -14.82
CA GLY A 184 17.01 -15.34 -15.62
C GLY A 184 17.05 -14.09 -16.50
N GLU A 185 16.06 -13.20 -16.41
CA GLU A 185 16.16 -11.85 -16.99
C GLU A 185 17.38 -11.10 -16.41
N ALA A 186 18.14 -10.42 -17.28
CA ALA A 186 19.28 -9.61 -16.87
C ALA A 186 18.84 -8.16 -16.55
N VAL A 187 19.43 -7.58 -15.50
CA VAL A 187 19.25 -6.15 -15.18
C VAL A 187 19.70 -5.29 -16.38
N GLY A 188 18.95 -4.24 -16.67
CA GLY A 188 19.18 -3.35 -17.83
C GLY A 188 18.54 -3.85 -19.13
N THR A 189 17.97 -5.06 -19.15
CA THR A 189 17.19 -5.54 -20.30
C THR A 189 15.99 -4.60 -20.53
N SER A 190 15.80 -4.14 -21.77
CA SER A 190 14.64 -3.31 -22.13
C SER A 190 13.32 -3.99 -21.75
N GLU A 191 12.33 -3.21 -21.32
CA GLU A 191 10.96 -3.68 -21.04
C GLU A 191 10.32 -4.41 -22.23
N ASP A 192 10.66 -4.01 -23.45
CA ASP A 192 10.21 -4.62 -24.70
C ASP A 192 10.77 -6.02 -24.93
N LYS A 193 11.60 -6.52 -24.01
CA LYS A 193 12.12 -7.90 -24.01
C LYS A 193 11.60 -8.73 -22.83
N ILE A 194 10.82 -8.16 -21.92
CA ILE A 194 10.07 -8.92 -20.90
C ILE A 194 9.04 -9.81 -21.60
N SER A 195 8.81 -11.04 -21.15
CA SER A 195 7.87 -12.00 -21.78
C SER A 195 6.54 -11.37 -22.22
N ASP A 196 6.05 -11.67 -23.42
CA ASP A 196 4.74 -11.23 -23.90
C ASP A 196 3.57 -11.96 -23.22
N LYS A 197 3.85 -13.12 -22.61
CA LYS A 197 2.87 -13.97 -21.91
C LYS A 197 3.31 -14.19 -20.45
N PRO A 198 3.27 -13.15 -19.60
CA PRO A 198 3.62 -13.32 -18.20
C PRO A 198 2.60 -14.22 -17.51
N ASN A 199 3.07 -15.07 -16.58
CA ASN A 199 2.18 -15.60 -15.56
C ASN A 199 1.93 -14.52 -14.49
N GLY A 200 0.98 -14.77 -13.58
CA GLY A 200 0.63 -13.80 -12.54
C GLY A 200 1.82 -13.38 -11.67
N ASP A 201 2.68 -14.33 -11.29
CA ASP A 201 3.85 -14.02 -10.44
C ASP A 201 4.86 -13.13 -11.19
N GLN A 202 5.08 -13.36 -12.49
CA GLN A 202 5.92 -12.51 -13.31
C GLN A 202 5.30 -11.11 -13.46
N ALA A 203 4.00 -11.01 -13.74
CA ALA A 203 3.32 -9.72 -13.88
C ALA A 203 3.47 -8.86 -12.61
N ASN A 204 3.27 -9.45 -11.43
CA ASN A 204 3.39 -8.74 -10.15
C ASN A 204 4.86 -8.45 -9.77
N SER A 205 5.83 -9.23 -10.27
CA SER A 205 7.25 -8.86 -10.13
C SER A 205 7.63 -7.60 -10.92
N LYS A 206 6.74 -7.13 -11.80
CA LYS A 206 6.93 -5.93 -12.61
C LYS A 206 6.43 -4.65 -11.96
N SER A 207 5.81 -4.76 -10.78
CA SER A 207 5.32 -3.62 -10.02
C SER A 207 6.39 -2.58 -9.73
N LEU A 208 5.95 -1.33 -9.63
CA LEU A 208 6.78 -0.22 -9.19
C LEU A 208 6.74 -0.14 -7.66
N VAL A 209 7.91 -0.04 -7.03
CA VAL A 209 8.04 0.33 -5.62
C VAL A 209 8.57 1.75 -5.56
N LEU A 210 7.75 2.66 -5.05
CA LEU A 210 7.97 4.10 -5.13
C LEU A 210 8.08 4.71 -3.73
N VAL A 211 8.95 5.71 -3.60
CA VAL A 211 9.04 6.58 -2.42
C VAL A 211 8.50 7.95 -2.81
N VAL A 212 7.49 8.42 -2.09
CA VAL A 212 7.05 9.82 -2.14
C VAL A 212 7.72 10.55 -1.00
N GLY A 213 8.53 11.56 -1.29
CA GLY A 213 9.28 12.33 -0.29
C GLY A 213 8.88 13.80 -0.31
N VAL A 214 8.81 14.40 0.88
CA VAL A 214 8.65 15.85 1.08
C VAL A 214 9.74 16.37 2.01
N GLU A 215 10.24 17.56 1.72
CA GLU A 215 11.35 18.17 2.45
C GLU A 215 10.92 19.45 3.17
N ALA A 216 11.23 19.55 4.46
CA ALA A 216 11.11 20.78 5.23
C ALA A 216 12.20 20.83 6.32
N GLY A 217 12.81 21.99 6.52
CA GLY A 217 13.84 22.19 7.54
C GLY A 217 15.07 21.28 7.37
N GLY A 218 15.39 20.88 6.14
CA GLY A 218 16.48 19.94 5.84
C GLY A 218 16.19 18.48 6.21
N GLN A 219 14.93 18.14 6.54
CA GLN A 219 14.50 16.78 6.81
C GLN A 219 13.56 16.28 5.71
N MET A 220 13.86 15.09 5.19
CA MET A 220 12.97 14.36 4.29
C MET A 220 12.01 13.51 5.11
N THR A 221 10.72 13.58 4.78
CA THR A 221 9.66 12.74 5.33
C THR A 221 9.00 11.98 4.17
N THR A 222 8.82 10.67 4.32
CA THR A 222 8.50 9.81 3.17
C THR A 222 7.32 8.87 3.38
N ALA A 223 6.65 8.49 2.30
CA ALA A 223 5.74 7.36 2.22
C ALA A 223 6.21 6.36 1.17
N ILE A 224 5.90 5.08 1.41
CA ILE A 224 6.23 3.98 0.50
C ILE A 224 4.96 3.44 -0.16
N ILE A 225 4.94 3.49 -1.49
CA ILE A 225 3.89 2.91 -2.32
C ILE A 225 4.45 1.64 -2.97
N GLY A 226 4.07 0.49 -2.43
CA GLY A 226 4.65 -0.81 -2.81
C GLY A 226 4.04 -1.46 -4.05
N GLY A 227 2.92 -0.95 -4.55
CA GLY A 227 2.14 -1.61 -5.61
C GLY A 227 1.89 -3.08 -5.28
N ASP A 228 1.99 -3.93 -6.29
CA ASP A 228 1.87 -5.39 -6.17
C ASP A 228 3.19 -6.12 -5.98
N ALA A 229 4.22 -5.43 -5.46
CA ALA A 229 5.52 -6.04 -5.24
C ALA A 229 5.42 -7.37 -4.50
N THR A 230 6.09 -8.38 -5.05
CA THR A 230 6.03 -9.78 -4.60
C THR A 230 7.37 -10.24 -4.05
N PHE A 231 7.42 -11.48 -3.58
CA PHE A 231 8.64 -12.08 -3.03
C PHE A 231 9.91 -11.89 -3.88
N PRO A 232 9.91 -12.10 -5.22
CA PRO A 232 11.08 -11.77 -6.06
C PRO A 232 11.50 -10.29 -5.99
N THR A 233 10.52 -9.38 -5.90
CA THR A 233 10.78 -7.94 -5.78
C THR A 233 11.44 -7.62 -4.44
N PHE A 234 10.98 -8.26 -3.36
CA PHE A 234 11.59 -8.10 -2.03
C PHE A 234 13.03 -8.63 -2.01
N GLN A 235 13.28 -9.80 -2.59
CA GLN A 235 14.63 -10.34 -2.71
C GLN A 235 15.54 -9.38 -3.48
N TYR A 236 15.03 -8.79 -4.56
CA TYR A 236 15.78 -7.81 -5.33
C TYR A 236 16.10 -6.56 -4.51
N ILE A 237 15.09 -5.96 -3.87
CA ILE A 237 15.25 -4.75 -3.05
C ILE A 237 16.19 -4.98 -1.86
N ASN A 238 16.09 -6.13 -1.18
CA ASN A 238 16.97 -6.47 -0.05
C ASN A 238 18.45 -6.57 -0.45
N CYS A 239 18.75 -6.81 -1.73
CA CYS A 239 20.12 -6.78 -2.26
C CYS A 239 20.57 -5.37 -2.68
N LEU A 240 19.62 -4.47 -2.96
CA LEU A 240 19.91 -3.11 -3.42
C LEU A 240 20.04 -2.11 -2.28
N VAL A 241 19.17 -2.23 -1.28
CA VAL A 241 19.00 -1.23 -0.22
C VAL A 241 19.45 -1.84 1.10
N THR A 242 20.16 -1.06 1.90
CA THR A 242 20.58 -1.45 3.25
C THR A 242 20.08 -0.44 4.27
N GLY A 243 19.96 -0.86 5.53
CA GLY A 243 19.54 0.01 6.63
C GLY A 243 18.04 -0.04 6.90
N THR A 244 17.49 1.10 7.27
CA THR A 244 16.08 1.28 7.66
C THR A 244 15.63 2.62 7.10
N GLY A 245 14.47 2.67 6.47
CA GLY A 245 13.90 3.92 5.98
C GLY A 245 13.78 4.93 7.13
N GLN A 246 14.25 6.16 6.92
CA GLN A 246 14.15 7.23 7.90
C GLN A 246 12.87 8.04 7.67
N ASN A 247 12.18 8.40 8.75
CA ASN A 247 10.97 9.23 8.72
C ASN A 247 9.89 8.74 7.74
N VAL A 248 9.71 7.42 7.66
CA VAL A 248 8.66 6.83 6.83
C VAL A 248 7.35 6.85 7.60
N TYR A 249 6.44 7.77 7.28
CA TYR A 249 5.19 7.89 8.03
C TYR A 249 4.15 6.83 7.62
N MET A 250 4.23 6.32 6.38
CA MET A 250 3.27 5.35 5.84
C MET A 250 3.97 4.36 4.91
N THR A 251 3.60 3.09 5.04
CA THR A 251 3.87 2.07 4.02
C THR A 251 2.57 1.40 3.58
N LEU A 252 2.38 1.27 2.27
CA LEU A 252 1.32 0.43 1.72
C LEU A 252 1.76 -1.04 1.79
N LEU A 253 0.87 -1.94 2.24
CA LEU A 253 1.13 -3.37 2.13
C LEU A 253 1.20 -3.77 0.65
N PRO A 254 2.31 -4.38 0.20
CA PRO A 254 2.42 -4.85 -1.17
C PRO A 254 1.37 -5.89 -1.49
N HIS A 255 0.83 -5.84 -2.72
CA HIS A 255 -0.18 -6.78 -3.20
C HIS A 255 -1.35 -6.95 -2.23
N HIS A 256 -1.86 -5.82 -1.74
CA HIS A 256 -2.97 -5.77 -0.78
C HIS A 256 -2.71 -6.58 0.52
N GLY A 257 -1.46 -6.93 0.83
CA GLY A 257 -1.10 -7.84 1.91
C GLY A 257 -1.34 -9.31 1.60
N SER A 258 -1.14 -9.75 0.35
CA SER A 258 -1.31 -11.14 -0.06
C SER A 258 -0.28 -12.07 0.57
N ARG A 259 -0.74 -13.03 1.39
CA ARG A 259 0.14 -14.06 1.96
C ARG A 259 0.87 -14.88 0.89
N LYS A 260 0.15 -15.25 -0.18
CA LYS A 260 0.70 -16.14 -1.21
C LYS A 260 1.89 -15.47 -1.91
N THR A 261 1.69 -14.27 -2.45
CA THR A 261 2.70 -13.61 -3.29
C THR A 261 3.79 -12.94 -2.46
N THR A 262 3.46 -12.47 -1.25
CA THR A 262 4.43 -11.91 -0.31
C THR A 262 5.49 -12.92 0.08
N PHE A 263 5.11 -14.18 0.35
CA PHE A 263 6.04 -15.24 0.77
C PHE A 263 6.46 -16.19 -0.38
N GLY A 264 6.05 -15.93 -1.62
CA GLY A 264 6.39 -16.78 -2.76
C GLY A 264 5.84 -18.20 -2.66
N LEU A 265 4.63 -18.36 -2.10
CA LEU A 265 4.02 -19.66 -1.81
C LEU A 265 3.24 -20.20 -3.01
N PRO A 266 3.18 -21.53 -3.18
CA PRO A 266 2.33 -22.13 -4.21
C PRO A 266 0.82 -21.95 -3.91
N SER A 267 0.43 -21.81 -2.64
CA SER A 267 -0.92 -21.38 -2.25
C SER A 267 -0.90 -20.65 -0.91
N LYS A 268 -1.96 -19.85 -0.65
CA LYS A 268 -2.10 -19.06 0.58
C LYS A 268 -2.16 -19.88 1.87
N THR A 269 -2.40 -21.18 1.81
CA THR A 269 -2.52 -22.07 2.99
C THR A 269 -1.24 -22.84 3.31
N LYS A 270 -0.19 -22.71 2.50
CA LYS A 270 1.05 -23.48 2.72
C LYS A 270 1.90 -22.87 3.84
N PRO A 271 2.69 -23.68 4.57
CA PRO A 271 3.61 -23.17 5.58
C PRO A 271 4.62 -22.20 4.96
N ILE A 272 4.99 -21.17 5.72
CA ILE A 272 6.05 -20.22 5.36
C ILE A 272 7.36 -20.73 5.96
N SER A 273 8.43 -20.80 5.15
CA SER A 273 9.75 -21.15 5.66
C SER A 273 10.40 -19.96 6.39
N GLU A 274 11.35 -20.23 7.28
CA GLU A 274 12.05 -19.16 8.01
C GLU A 274 12.81 -18.23 7.06
N GLU A 275 13.36 -18.74 5.98
CA GLU A 275 14.04 -17.93 4.96
C GLU A 275 13.06 -16.97 4.28
N ALA A 276 11.86 -17.45 3.95
CA ALA A 276 10.82 -16.59 3.37
C ALA A 276 10.36 -15.53 4.36
N ARG A 277 10.19 -15.88 5.64
CA ARG A 277 9.91 -14.88 6.70
C ARG A 277 11.02 -13.85 6.81
N SER A 278 12.28 -14.27 6.75
CA SER A 278 13.42 -13.36 6.83
C SER A 278 13.44 -12.37 5.67
N VAL A 279 13.20 -12.83 4.43
CA VAL A 279 13.15 -11.93 3.25
C VAL A 279 12.08 -10.85 3.44
N VAL A 280 10.87 -11.25 3.86
CA VAL A 280 9.76 -10.31 4.07
C VAL A 280 10.04 -9.38 5.26
N ALA A 281 10.62 -9.89 6.36
CA ALA A 281 10.97 -9.09 7.52
C ALA A 281 12.06 -8.06 7.21
N THR A 282 13.06 -8.41 6.38
CA THR A 282 14.07 -7.47 5.90
C THR A 282 13.45 -6.40 5.01
N TYR A 283 12.56 -6.78 4.09
CA TYR A 283 11.85 -5.79 3.27
C TYR A 283 11.01 -4.84 4.13
N ALA A 284 10.23 -5.38 5.07
CA ALA A 284 9.43 -4.60 6.01
C ALA A 284 10.30 -3.65 6.85
N GLN A 285 11.50 -4.07 7.27
CA GLN A 285 12.48 -3.23 7.96
C GLN A 285 12.99 -2.09 7.07
N LEU A 286 13.27 -2.36 5.80
CA LEU A 286 13.74 -1.35 4.87
C LEU A 286 12.66 -0.28 4.64
N MET A 287 11.40 -0.69 4.55
CA MET A 287 10.28 0.24 4.36
C MET A 287 9.88 0.98 5.65
N SER A 288 9.98 0.35 6.83
CA SER A 288 9.86 0.97 8.18
C SER A 288 8.73 1.99 8.40
N GLY A 289 7.56 1.78 7.79
CA GLY A 289 6.44 2.73 7.91
C GLY A 289 5.89 2.80 9.33
N LYS A 290 5.78 4.01 9.91
CA LYS A 290 5.13 4.26 11.21
C LYS A 290 3.67 3.80 11.21
N THR A 291 3.00 3.87 10.07
CA THR A 291 1.68 3.26 9.83
C THR A 291 1.74 2.29 8.65
N VAL A 292 0.81 1.34 8.66
CA VAL A 292 0.62 0.34 7.60
C VAL A 292 -0.78 0.49 7.03
N VAL A 293 -0.88 0.79 5.73
CA VAL A 293 -2.17 0.88 5.03
C VAL A 293 -2.34 -0.31 4.12
N ALA A 294 -3.55 -0.87 4.07
CA ALA A 294 -3.86 -2.02 3.24
C ALA A 294 -5.18 -1.85 2.49
N SER A 295 -5.19 -2.24 1.22
CA SER A 295 -6.45 -2.50 0.53
C SER A 295 -7.05 -3.80 1.03
N ALA A 296 -8.36 -3.85 1.22
CA ALA A 296 -9.05 -4.99 1.79
C ALA A 296 -10.39 -5.23 1.09
N ASP A 297 -10.79 -6.49 0.96
CA ASP A 297 -12.14 -6.87 0.53
C ASP A 297 -12.57 -8.20 1.13
N THR A 298 -13.88 -8.41 1.25
CA THR A 298 -14.47 -9.62 1.82
C THR A 298 -14.70 -10.74 0.80
N GLY A 299 -14.27 -10.56 -0.45
CA GLY A 299 -14.20 -11.61 -1.47
C GLY A 299 -13.38 -12.81 -0.99
N SER A 300 -14.03 -13.98 -0.89
CA SER A 300 -13.51 -15.18 -0.21
C SER A 300 -12.26 -15.81 -0.84
N ASN A 301 -11.97 -15.53 -2.11
CA ASN A 301 -10.97 -16.27 -2.86
C ASN A 301 -9.54 -15.87 -2.51
N TYR A 302 -9.28 -14.59 -2.22
CA TYR A 302 -7.91 -14.08 -2.05
C TYR A 302 -7.49 -14.01 -0.58
N GLY A 303 -8.37 -13.51 0.30
CA GLY A 303 -8.07 -13.39 1.73
C GLY A 303 -7.02 -12.31 2.02
N HIS A 304 -7.19 -11.13 1.42
CA HIS A 304 -6.29 -9.98 1.58
C HIS A 304 -6.99 -8.88 2.40
N PRO A 305 -6.29 -8.17 3.30
CA PRO A 305 -4.90 -8.41 3.72
C PRO A 305 -4.78 -9.60 4.67
N SER A 306 -3.68 -10.34 4.56
CA SER A 306 -3.32 -11.39 5.51
C SER A 306 -2.81 -10.78 6.82
N LEU A 307 -3.38 -11.19 7.95
CA LEU A 307 -2.94 -10.72 9.27
C LEU A 307 -1.50 -11.16 9.59
N GLU A 308 -1.10 -12.36 9.16
CA GLU A 308 0.28 -12.85 9.31
C GLU A 308 1.27 -11.99 8.52
N THR A 309 0.87 -11.53 7.34
CA THR A 309 1.67 -10.63 6.51
C THR A 309 1.76 -9.24 7.16
N SER A 310 0.63 -8.65 7.53
CA SER A 310 0.55 -7.33 8.19
C SER A 310 1.41 -7.27 9.45
N GLN A 311 1.46 -8.35 10.23
CA GLN A 311 2.27 -8.45 11.44
C GLN A 311 3.76 -8.22 11.24
N LEU A 312 4.32 -8.65 10.11
CA LEU A 312 5.75 -8.44 9.86
C LEU A 312 6.07 -6.97 9.62
N PHE A 313 5.14 -6.22 9.02
CA PHE A 313 5.27 -4.77 8.82
C PHE A 313 5.02 -4.01 10.13
N LEU A 314 4.03 -4.44 10.91
CA LEU A 314 3.67 -3.81 12.19
C LEU A 314 4.78 -3.86 13.25
N ARG A 315 5.78 -4.75 13.12
CA ARG A 315 6.98 -4.76 13.97
C ARG A 315 7.80 -3.47 13.87
N TYR A 316 7.67 -2.75 12.75
CA TYR A 316 8.37 -1.49 12.48
C TYR A 316 7.43 -0.28 12.46
N ALA A 317 6.14 -0.51 12.72
CA ALA A 317 5.19 0.56 12.92
C ALA A 317 5.44 1.24 14.27
N ASP A 318 4.95 2.47 14.38
CA ASP A 318 4.97 3.19 15.65
C ASP A 318 4.11 2.43 16.66
N THR A 319 4.62 2.24 17.87
CA THR A 319 3.93 1.55 18.97
C THR A 319 3.72 2.44 20.18
N SER A 320 4.25 3.68 20.17
CA SER A 320 4.06 4.61 21.29
C SER A 320 2.66 5.22 21.30
N LYS A 321 1.95 5.20 20.16
CA LYS A 321 0.61 5.77 20.00
C LYS A 321 -0.16 5.11 18.87
N THR A 322 -1.49 5.23 18.94
CA THR A 322 -2.37 5.05 17.79
C THR A 322 -2.42 6.37 17.00
N TRP A 323 -2.09 6.34 15.71
CA TRP A 323 -2.02 7.54 14.86
C TRP A 323 -3.39 8.11 14.51
N TRP A 324 -4.39 7.25 14.38
CA TRP A 324 -5.79 7.61 14.26
C TRP A 324 -6.65 6.61 15.03
N SER A 325 -7.57 7.13 15.82
CA SER A 325 -8.59 6.37 16.54
C SER A 325 -9.98 6.83 16.16
N ASP A 326 -10.94 5.92 16.11
CA ASP A 326 -12.33 6.25 15.82
C ASP A 326 -13.01 6.82 17.07
N PRO A 327 -13.49 8.08 17.03
CA PRO A 327 -14.15 8.70 18.18
C PRO A 327 -15.40 7.96 18.65
N LEU A 328 -16.08 7.21 17.76
CA LEU A 328 -17.27 6.43 18.10
C LEU A 328 -16.92 5.10 18.78
N VAL A 329 -15.67 4.67 18.68
CA VAL A 329 -15.14 3.47 19.34
C VAL A 329 -14.46 3.84 20.66
N GLY A 330 -13.68 4.93 20.67
CA GLY A 330 -12.95 5.42 21.83
C GLY A 330 -11.77 4.53 22.26
N ASN A 331 -11.10 4.93 23.36
CA ASN A 331 -9.94 4.23 23.94
C ASN A 331 -8.80 3.97 22.94
N ASP A 332 -8.49 4.95 22.10
CA ASP A 332 -7.42 4.89 21.09
C ASP A 332 -7.51 3.70 20.13
N ARG A 333 -8.74 3.23 19.86
CA ARG A 333 -9.01 2.08 18.99
C ARG A 333 -9.65 2.50 17.69
N HIS A 334 -9.50 1.64 16.69
CA HIS A 334 -10.20 1.69 15.42
C HIS A 334 -10.52 0.29 14.91
N PHE A 335 -11.39 0.21 13.92
CA PHE A 335 -11.60 -1.03 13.19
C PHE A 335 -10.53 -1.24 12.11
N THR A 336 -10.20 -2.50 11.88
CA THR A 336 -9.51 -2.93 10.67
C THR A 336 -10.11 -4.25 10.21
N THR A 337 -10.09 -4.47 8.90
CA THR A 337 -10.50 -5.73 8.28
C THR A 337 -9.28 -6.46 7.74
N ALA A 338 -9.09 -7.71 8.14
CA ALA A 338 -8.03 -8.58 7.63
C ALA A 338 -8.45 -10.05 7.66
N TYR A 339 -7.80 -10.87 6.85
CA TYR A 339 -7.91 -12.31 6.91
C TYR A 339 -7.03 -12.84 8.03
N ILE A 340 -7.64 -13.51 9.00
CA ILE A 340 -6.94 -14.20 10.08
C ILE A 340 -6.45 -15.55 9.53
N ASP A 341 -5.15 -15.65 9.22
CA ASP A 341 -4.54 -16.83 8.57
C ASP A 341 -4.09 -17.93 9.54
N TYR A 342 -4.09 -17.66 10.83
CA TYR A 342 -3.65 -18.59 11.88
C TYR A 342 -4.56 -18.50 13.10
N ALA A 343 -4.59 -19.55 13.92
CA ALA A 343 -5.36 -19.54 15.15
C ALA A 343 -4.76 -18.52 16.14
N LEU A 344 -5.53 -17.48 16.47
CA LEU A 344 -5.12 -16.45 17.43
C LEU A 344 -4.98 -17.00 18.85
N ASP A 345 -5.84 -17.96 19.20
CA ASP A 345 -5.75 -18.81 20.38
C ASP A 345 -6.15 -20.22 19.95
N ALA A 346 -5.21 -21.17 20.03
CA ALA A 346 -5.41 -22.56 19.65
C ALA A 346 -6.43 -23.31 20.54
N THR A 347 -6.74 -22.74 21.70
CA THR A 347 -7.55 -23.39 22.75
C THR A 347 -9.00 -22.91 22.78
N ASN A 348 -9.29 -21.64 22.46
CA ASN A 348 -10.64 -21.08 22.68
C ASN A 348 -11.25 -20.28 21.52
N TYR A 349 -10.47 -19.84 20.52
CA TYR A 349 -10.96 -18.86 19.53
C TYR A 349 -10.40 -19.08 18.11
N ASN A 350 -10.97 -20.04 17.38
CA ASN A 350 -10.70 -20.17 15.95
C ASN A 350 -11.45 -19.09 15.14
N GLN A 351 -10.80 -17.95 14.92
CA GLN A 351 -11.33 -16.83 14.14
C GLN A 351 -10.83 -16.83 12.69
N ILE A 352 -10.32 -17.95 12.18
CA ILE A 352 -9.77 -18.01 10.82
C ILE A 352 -10.80 -17.52 9.80
N GLY A 353 -10.33 -16.73 8.84
CA GLY A 353 -11.13 -16.11 7.81
C GLY A 353 -11.09 -14.60 7.84
N MET A 354 -11.79 -13.97 6.90
CA MET A 354 -11.93 -12.52 6.87
C MET A 354 -12.68 -12.04 8.11
N ARG A 355 -12.12 -11.08 8.83
CA ARG A 355 -12.74 -10.49 10.02
C ARG A 355 -12.55 -8.98 10.09
N THR A 356 -13.59 -8.30 10.57
CA THR A 356 -13.49 -6.96 11.13
C THR A 356 -13.22 -7.10 12.64
N PHE A 357 -12.15 -6.48 13.13
CA PHE A 357 -11.79 -6.48 14.55
C PHE A 357 -11.28 -5.11 14.99
N LEU A 358 -11.26 -4.88 16.30
CA LEU A 358 -10.74 -3.66 16.90
C LEU A 358 -9.23 -3.78 17.11
N THR A 359 -8.50 -2.68 17.00
CA THR A 359 -7.05 -2.66 17.25
C THR A 359 -6.61 -1.28 17.73
N THR A 360 -5.48 -1.23 18.44
CA THR A 360 -4.73 0.01 18.71
C THR A 360 -3.47 0.10 17.84
N GLN A 361 -3.12 -0.97 17.13
CA GLN A 361 -1.98 -0.97 16.22
C GLN A 361 -2.25 -0.13 14.97
N ASN A 362 -1.21 0.51 14.45
CA ASN A 362 -1.25 1.38 13.28
C ASN A 362 -1.42 0.63 11.94
N LEU A 363 -2.39 -0.30 11.88
CA LEU A 363 -2.88 -0.98 10.68
C LEU A 363 -4.23 -0.38 10.27
N TYR A 364 -4.32 0.08 9.04
CA TYR A 364 -5.47 0.82 8.51
C TYR A 364 -5.91 0.21 7.18
N SER A 365 -7.07 -0.45 7.15
CA SER A 365 -7.63 -1.05 5.94
C SER A 365 -8.64 -0.13 5.25
N THR A 366 -8.67 -0.11 3.92
CA THR A 366 -9.68 0.67 3.16
C THR A 366 -11.09 0.09 3.34
N ARG A 367 -11.22 -1.24 3.49
CA ARG A 367 -12.42 -1.87 4.07
C ARG A 367 -12.37 -1.68 5.59
N TYR A 368 -13.02 -0.65 6.08
CA TYR A 368 -12.93 -0.26 7.48
C TYR A 368 -13.79 -1.13 8.39
N TYR A 369 -15.09 -1.25 8.09
CA TYR A 369 -16.04 -2.00 8.90
C TYR A 369 -16.99 -2.85 8.04
N ASP A 370 -17.01 -4.16 8.25
CA ASP A 370 -17.99 -5.03 7.60
C ASP A 370 -18.74 -5.88 8.63
N SER A 371 -20.01 -5.54 8.84
CA SER A 371 -20.90 -6.20 9.81
C SER A 371 -21.12 -7.68 9.51
N SER A 372 -20.97 -8.13 8.26
CA SER A 372 -21.12 -9.54 7.89
C SER A 372 -19.95 -10.42 8.33
N VAL A 373 -18.81 -9.79 8.62
CA VAL A 373 -17.59 -10.48 9.04
C VAL A 373 -17.01 -9.88 10.33
N VAL A 374 -17.81 -9.15 11.11
CA VAL A 374 -17.41 -8.74 12.46
C VAL A 374 -17.05 -9.98 13.28
N SER A 375 -15.89 -9.93 13.94
CA SER A 375 -15.48 -10.99 14.87
C SER A 375 -16.55 -11.20 15.96
N SER A 376 -16.87 -12.46 16.25
CA SER A 376 -17.82 -12.84 17.30
C SER A 376 -17.20 -13.94 18.19
N PRO A 377 -17.01 -13.68 19.50
CA PRO A 377 -17.15 -12.36 20.15
C PRO A 377 -16.22 -11.33 19.51
N MET A 378 -16.53 -10.03 19.64
CA MET A 378 -15.67 -8.97 19.12
C MET A 378 -14.29 -9.09 19.78
N VAL A 379 -13.24 -9.02 18.98
CA VAL A 379 -11.86 -9.14 19.47
C VAL A 379 -11.13 -7.80 19.30
N ALA A 380 -10.40 -7.37 20.33
CA ALA A 380 -9.30 -6.41 20.19
C ALA A 380 -8.03 -7.16 19.81
N TYR A 381 -7.35 -6.75 18.75
CA TYR A 381 -6.10 -7.32 18.28
C TYR A 381 -4.90 -6.64 18.95
N ALA A 382 -4.10 -7.48 19.60
CA ALA A 382 -2.95 -7.22 20.48
C ALA A 382 -3.06 -6.02 21.45
N PRO A 383 -3.13 -6.29 22.78
CA PRO A 383 -3.33 -7.61 23.36
C PRO A 383 -4.70 -8.18 22.97
N PHE A 384 -4.73 -9.47 22.64
CA PHE A 384 -5.97 -10.13 22.27
C PHE A 384 -6.94 -10.14 23.45
N THR A 385 -8.01 -9.36 23.35
CA THR A 385 -9.05 -9.29 24.39
C THR A 385 -10.41 -9.49 23.72
N ALA A 386 -11.08 -10.58 24.07
CA ALA A 386 -12.45 -10.80 23.66
C ALA A 386 -13.40 -9.89 24.46
N PHE A 387 -14.35 -9.27 23.79
CA PHE A 387 -15.40 -8.48 24.40
C PHE A 387 -16.70 -9.27 24.43
N GLY A 388 -17.28 -9.45 25.63
CA GLY A 388 -18.60 -10.07 25.78
C GLY A 388 -19.75 -9.21 25.22
N THR A 389 -19.51 -7.91 25.02
CA THR A 389 -20.42 -6.96 24.38
C THR A 389 -19.57 -5.96 23.60
N PRO A 390 -19.96 -5.55 22.38
CA PRO A 390 -19.24 -4.52 21.64
C PRO A 390 -19.02 -3.28 22.52
N PRO A 391 -17.81 -2.72 22.60
CA PRO A 391 -17.53 -1.56 23.44
C PRO A 391 -18.10 -0.24 22.88
N TYR A 392 -18.86 -0.33 21.80
CA TYR A 392 -19.49 0.77 21.08
C TYR A 392 -21.00 0.50 20.96
N SER A 393 -21.79 1.56 20.82
CA SER A 393 -23.23 1.44 20.65
C SER A 393 -23.58 0.82 19.30
N ASP A 394 -24.44 -0.20 19.31
CA ASP A 394 -25.05 -0.80 18.12
C ASP A 394 -25.94 0.17 17.32
N LYS A 395 -26.30 1.31 17.93
CA LYS A 395 -27.00 2.41 17.26
C LYS A 395 -26.14 3.13 16.23
N PHE A 396 -24.81 2.99 16.27
CA PHE A 396 -23.92 3.63 15.30
C PHE A 396 -23.76 2.79 14.05
N ALA A 397 -24.05 3.39 12.90
CA ALA A 397 -23.76 2.80 11.60
C ALA A 397 -22.35 3.22 11.16
N PHE A 398 -21.44 2.24 11.09
CA PHE A 398 -20.09 2.47 10.56
C PHE A 398 -20.07 2.31 9.05
N ALA A 399 -19.30 3.16 8.39
CA ALA A 399 -19.13 3.08 6.94
C ALA A 399 -18.26 1.87 6.57
N PRO A 400 -18.62 1.13 5.51
CA PRO A 400 -17.82 -0.01 5.10
C PRO A 400 -16.45 0.35 4.53
N GLY A 401 -16.35 1.52 3.91
CA GLY A 401 -15.15 2.01 3.24
C GLY A 401 -14.59 3.27 3.89
N MET A 402 -13.26 3.38 3.91
CA MET A 402 -12.52 4.50 4.49
C MET A 402 -11.33 4.88 3.62
N ASN A 403 -11.18 6.18 3.38
CA ASN A 403 -9.95 6.76 2.85
C ASN A 403 -9.07 7.20 4.00
N TRP A 404 -7.77 7.05 3.81
CA TRP A 404 -6.75 7.41 4.78
C TRP A 404 -5.98 8.62 4.25
N ILE A 405 -5.99 9.72 5.01
CA ILE A 405 -5.48 11.01 4.57
C ILE A 405 -4.37 11.45 5.50
N TYR A 406 -3.17 11.61 4.96
CA TYR A 406 -2.04 12.23 5.64
C TYR A 406 -1.94 13.67 5.18
N THR A 407 -2.00 14.63 6.10
CA THR A 407 -1.69 16.04 5.83
C THR A 407 -0.38 16.40 6.51
N LEU A 408 0.61 16.83 5.72
CA LEU A 408 1.93 17.19 6.20
C LEU A 408 2.06 18.71 6.16
N LEU A 409 2.14 19.31 7.35
CA LEU A 409 2.29 20.74 7.55
C LEU A 409 3.77 21.05 7.89
N PRO A 410 4.52 21.71 6.99
CA PRO A 410 5.91 22.10 7.23
C PRO A 410 6.07 22.87 8.55
N GLN A 411 7.14 22.54 9.29
CA GLN A 411 7.59 23.21 10.50
C GLN A 411 9.07 23.58 10.36
N SER A 412 9.62 24.35 11.30
CA SER A 412 11.03 24.75 11.27
C SER A 412 12.01 23.57 11.32
N ILE A 413 11.60 22.45 11.93
CA ILE A 413 12.44 21.26 12.15
C ILE A 413 11.84 19.96 11.60
N GLY A 414 10.96 20.04 10.59
CA GLY A 414 10.34 18.86 9.97
C GLY A 414 8.87 19.11 9.64
N PHE A 415 7.99 18.19 10.03
CA PHE A 415 6.56 18.26 9.72
C PHE A 415 5.69 17.96 10.95
N LEU A 416 4.57 18.66 11.05
CA LEU A 416 3.41 18.19 11.79
C LEU A 416 2.57 17.33 10.85
N ILE A 417 2.36 16.05 11.21
CA ILE A 417 1.56 15.12 10.41
C ILE A 417 0.21 14.93 11.08
N ASP A 418 -0.86 15.30 10.37
CA ASP A 418 -2.24 14.96 10.72
C ASP A 418 -2.68 13.73 9.93
N PHE A 419 -3.25 12.75 10.61
CA PHE A 419 -3.73 11.52 9.99
C PHE A 419 -5.21 11.30 10.27
N ARG A 420 -6.01 11.13 9.20
CA ARG A 420 -7.46 11.03 9.29
C ARG A 420 -8.02 9.85 8.50
N GLY A 421 -9.01 9.18 9.08
CA GLY A 421 -9.94 8.32 8.36
C GLY A 421 -11.18 9.10 7.93
N VAL A 422 -11.49 9.12 6.63
CA VAL A 422 -12.73 9.70 6.09
C VAL A 422 -13.50 8.67 5.29
N SER A 423 -14.77 8.45 5.64
CA SER A 423 -15.63 7.49 4.98
C SER A 423 -15.69 7.72 3.45
N SER A 424 -15.66 6.63 2.67
CA SER A 424 -15.53 6.71 1.21
C SER A 424 -16.65 7.46 0.50
N ASN A 425 -17.89 7.37 0.99
CA ASN A 425 -19.02 8.13 0.46
C ASN A 425 -19.09 9.58 0.99
N ARG A 426 -18.19 9.99 1.89
CA ARG A 426 -18.15 11.35 2.46
C ARG A 426 -17.03 12.22 1.93
N LEU A 427 -16.17 11.72 1.04
CA LEU A 427 -15.14 12.53 0.36
C LEU A 427 -15.67 13.90 -0.11
N PRO A 428 -16.77 14.04 -0.87
CA PRO A 428 -17.14 15.35 -1.38
C PRO A 428 -17.70 16.35 -0.33
N LYS A 429 -17.83 15.99 0.95
CA LYS A 429 -18.41 16.83 2.01
C LYS A 429 -17.44 17.14 3.16
N ASP A 430 -16.22 16.65 3.11
CA ASP A 430 -15.22 17.00 4.13
C ASP A 430 -14.70 18.42 3.86
N LYS A 431 -14.81 19.31 4.86
CA LYS A 431 -14.26 20.67 4.77
C LYS A 431 -12.76 20.64 4.54
N SER A 432 -12.05 19.57 4.95
CA SER A 432 -10.63 19.42 4.64
C SER A 432 -10.38 19.41 3.14
N LEU A 433 -11.35 19.03 2.32
CA LEU A 433 -11.25 18.98 0.86
C LEU A 433 -11.64 20.29 0.15
N GLU A 434 -12.08 21.29 0.91
CA GLU A 434 -12.17 22.67 0.44
C GLU A 434 -10.76 23.30 0.36
N LYS A 435 -10.60 24.41 -0.38
CA LYS A 435 -9.35 25.19 -0.35
C LYS A 435 -9.17 25.74 1.06
N LEU A 436 -8.33 25.09 1.86
CA LEU A 436 -8.03 25.51 3.21
C LEU A 436 -6.57 25.97 3.31
N THR A 437 -6.36 27.06 4.03
CA THR A 437 -5.01 27.52 4.42
C THR A 437 -4.46 26.64 5.55
N PRO A 438 -3.13 26.63 5.78
CA PRO A 438 -2.55 25.96 6.93
C PRO A 438 -3.16 26.37 8.27
N ALA A 439 -3.54 27.64 8.44
CA ALA A 439 -4.18 28.14 9.66
C ALA A 439 -5.58 27.53 9.86
N GLN A 440 -6.41 27.53 8.81
CA GLN A 440 -7.74 26.90 8.85
C GLN A 440 -7.66 25.40 9.09
N LEU A 441 -6.63 24.77 8.51
CA LEU A 441 -6.32 23.39 8.79
C LEU A 441 -6.07 23.23 10.29
N LEU A 442 -5.09 23.94 10.87
CA LEU A 442 -4.74 23.91 12.29
C LEU A 442 -5.95 24.11 13.23
N GLU A 443 -6.91 24.95 12.86
CA GLU A 443 -8.15 25.20 13.61
C GLU A 443 -9.21 24.09 13.44
N SER A 444 -9.27 23.45 12.27
CA SER A 444 -10.24 22.40 11.95
C SER A 444 -9.87 21.01 12.47
N PHE A 445 -8.62 20.79 12.92
CA PHE A 445 -8.18 19.50 13.44
C PHE A 445 -8.59 19.31 14.91
N SER A 446 -9.68 18.59 15.13
CA SER A 446 -10.14 18.18 16.46
C SER A 446 -9.45 16.92 17.02
N PHE A 447 -8.52 16.31 16.27
CA PHE A 447 -7.73 15.15 16.72
C PHE A 447 -6.28 15.24 16.22
N VAL A 448 -5.52 16.24 16.69
CA VAL A 448 -4.08 16.31 16.43
C VAL A 448 -3.33 15.65 17.57
N HIS A 449 -2.60 14.57 17.29
CA HIS A 449 -1.47 14.22 18.14
C HIS A 449 -0.25 15.02 17.66
N ARG A 450 0.17 16.01 18.44
CA ARG A 450 1.22 16.97 18.08
C ARG A 450 2.60 16.34 18.27
N GLU A 451 3.25 15.86 17.21
CA GLU A 451 4.70 15.64 17.23
C GLU A 451 5.42 17.01 17.24
N GLY A 452 6.39 17.20 18.15
CA GLY A 452 7.31 18.35 18.12
C GLY A 452 7.28 19.32 19.32
N LEU A 453 6.42 19.11 20.32
CA LEU A 453 6.60 19.74 21.63
C LEU A 453 7.37 18.78 22.54
N PRO A 454 8.39 19.23 23.30
CA PRO A 454 9.13 18.36 24.20
C PRO A 454 8.17 17.82 25.27
N GLU A 455 7.87 16.52 25.21
CA GLU A 455 7.16 15.84 26.29
C GLU A 455 8.02 15.81 27.55
N ALA A 456 7.41 16.14 28.68
CA ALA A 456 8.02 15.99 29.99
C ALA A 456 8.47 14.53 30.20
N ALA A 457 9.66 14.36 30.75
CA ALA A 457 10.31 13.07 30.95
C ALA A 457 9.37 12.04 31.60
N SER A 458 9.03 10.98 30.86
CA SER A 458 8.38 9.79 31.42
C SER A 458 9.41 8.79 31.96
N PRO A 459 9.07 8.04 33.01
CA PRO A 459 10.01 7.24 33.79
C PRO A 459 10.50 6.00 33.02
N ALA A 460 11.72 5.60 33.37
CA ALA A 460 12.56 4.60 32.71
C ALA A 460 11.82 3.34 32.21
N GLN A 461 11.91 3.09 30.91
CA GLN A 461 11.59 1.81 30.29
C GLN A 461 12.68 0.77 30.58
N THR A 462 12.26 -0.44 30.92
CA THR A 462 13.09 -1.62 31.09
C THR A 462 13.69 -2.07 29.76
N VAL A 463 15.01 -2.26 29.76
CA VAL A 463 15.85 -2.61 28.61
C VAL A 463 15.49 -3.99 28.06
N ALA A 464 15.18 -4.08 26.77
CA ALA A 464 15.02 -5.33 26.04
C ALA A 464 16.38 -6.07 25.92
N PRO A 465 16.41 -7.42 25.98
CA PRO A 465 17.66 -8.18 25.95
C PRO A 465 18.36 -8.08 24.59
N GLN A 466 19.69 -7.99 24.63
CA GLN A 466 20.56 -7.92 23.44
C GLN A 466 20.47 -9.19 22.58
N PRO A 467 20.47 -9.08 21.24
CA PRO A 467 20.55 -10.22 20.35
C PRO A 467 21.94 -10.87 20.41
N THR A 468 21.94 -12.21 20.49
CA THR A 468 23.12 -13.07 20.46
C THR A 468 23.89 -13.01 19.14
N ALA A 469 25.18 -13.36 19.23
CA ALA A 469 26.25 -13.15 18.24
C ALA A 469 25.92 -13.52 16.78
N ARG A 470 26.37 -12.63 15.89
CA ARG A 470 26.35 -12.73 14.41
C ARG A 470 27.01 -14.02 13.91
N VAL A 471 26.30 -14.77 13.06
CA VAL A 471 26.91 -15.66 12.08
C VAL A 471 27.47 -14.79 10.95
N GLN A 472 28.76 -14.92 10.64
CA GLN A 472 29.39 -14.23 9.50
C GLN A 472 28.71 -14.65 8.19
N ALA A 473 28.14 -13.67 7.48
CA ALA A 473 27.60 -13.88 6.15
C ALA A 473 28.75 -14.09 5.15
N GLN A 474 28.73 -15.22 4.46
CA GLN A 474 29.59 -15.48 3.31
C GLN A 474 29.03 -14.70 2.10
N PRO A 475 29.85 -13.93 1.36
CA PRO A 475 29.36 -13.13 0.24
C PRO A 475 28.87 -14.04 -0.90
N ALA A 476 27.62 -13.86 -1.32
CA ALA A 476 27.07 -14.51 -2.50
C ALA A 476 27.57 -13.81 -3.77
N ALA A 477 27.98 -14.59 -4.78
CA ALA A 477 28.39 -14.07 -6.07
C ALA A 477 27.20 -13.39 -6.81
N PRO A 478 27.42 -12.23 -7.47
CA PRO A 478 26.36 -11.50 -8.16
C PRO A 478 25.91 -12.24 -9.43
N GLY A 479 24.59 -12.32 -9.66
CA GLY A 479 24.04 -12.56 -11.00
C GLY A 479 23.11 -13.75 -11.23
N LYS A 480 22.59 -14.45 -10.20
CA LYS A 480 21.54 -15.47 -10.41
C LYS A 480 20.47 -15.43 -9.31
N ALA A 481 19.21 -15.20 -9.68
CA ALA A 481 18.09 -15.56 -8.83
C ALA A 481 18.10 -17.09 -8.65
N ARG A 482 18.14 -17.56 -7.40
CA ARG A 482 18.15 -18.99 -7.08
C ARG A 482 16.79 -19.59 -7.45
N ALA A 483 16.77 -20.76 -8.08
CA ALA A 483 15.53 -21.50 -8.32
C ALA A 483 14.78 -21.75 -6.99
N PRO A 484 13.44 -21.84 -7.00
CA PRO A 484 12.65 -22.12 -5.80
C PRO A 484 13.17 -23.39 -5.11
N ALA A 485 13.24 -23.36 -3.78
CA ALA A 485 13.75 -24.45 -2.98
C ALA A 485 12.95 -25.73 -3.25
N HIS A 486 13.60 -26.75 -3.83
CA HIS A 486 13.05 -28.09 -3.86
C HIS A 486 12.89 -28.59 -2.43
N ALA A 487 11.74 -29.21 -2.14
CA ALA A 487 11.47 -29.82 -0.86
C ALA A 487 12.57 -30.85 -0.52
N GLN A 488 13.44 -30.52 0.44
CA GLN A 488 14.29 -31.51 1.05
C GLN A 488 13.38 -32.47 1.82
N ARG A 489 13.42 -33.76 1.46
CA ARG A 489 12.85 -34.83 2.28
C ARG A 489 13.53 -34.77 3.65
N LEU A 490 12.79 -34.34 4.66
CA LEU A 490 13.24 -34.45 6.04
C LEU A 490 13.42 -35.93 6.39
N ALA A 491 14.54 -36.20 7.06
CA ALA A 491 14.94 -37.49 7.61
C ALA A 491 13.87 -38.07 8.57
N PRO A 492 13.89 -39.39 8.84
CA PRO A 492 12.93 -40.02 9.74
C PRO A 492 13.03 -39.44 11.14
N ARG A 493 11.87 -39.14 11.75
CA ARG A 493 11.77 -38.69 13.14
C ARG A 493 12.42 -39.71 14.07
N LEU A 494 13.40 -39.26 14.86
CA LEU A 494 13.84 -39.93 16.08
C LEU A 494 12.65 -40.00 17.05
N GLY A 495 12.24 -41.22 17.37
CA GLY A 495 11.23 -41.48 18.38
C GLY A 495 11.77 -41.26 19.80
N THR A 496 10.86 -41.06 20.73
CA THR A 496 11.09 -41.22 22.17
C THR A 496 9.96 -42.05 22.78
N PRO A 497 10.27 -42.83 23.84
CA PRO A 497 9.64 -44.10 24.16
C PRO A 497 8.35 -43.98 24.96
N GLY A 498 7.52 -45.02 24.84
CA GLY A 498 6.13 -45.02 25.29
C GLY A 498 5.88 -45.24 26.78
N SER A 499 4.60 -45.40 27.10
CA SER A 499 4.13 -46.06 28.32
C SER A 499 3.22 -47.22 27.95
N ARG A 500 3.65 -48.43 28.32
CA ARG A 500 2.84 -49.65 28.31
C ARG A 500 1.80 -49.61 29.43
N SER A 501 0.57 -49.97 29.10
CA SER A 501 -0.38 -50.77 29.90
C SER A 501 -1.57 -51.05 28.98
N GLY A 502 -1.87 -52.27 28.52
CA GLY A 502 -2.08 -53.50 29.29
C GLY A 502 -3.60 -53.75 29.38
N GLY A 503 -4.20 -54.44 28.41
CA GLY A 503 -4.91 -55.73 28.63
C GLY A 503 -6.16 -55.77 27.74
N ARG A 504 -6.29 -56.73 26.80
CA ARG A 504 -7.10 -57.98 26.89
C ARG A 504 -8.53 -57.70 27.37
N ARG A 505 -9.61 -58.03 26.66
CA ARG A 505 -9.89 -58.99 25.58
C ARG A 505 -10.72 -58.36 24.48
#